data_AF-A0A8T5XE97-F1
#
_entry.id   AF-A0A8T5XE97-F1
#
_cell.length_a   1.000
_cell.length_b   1.000
_cell.length_c   1.000
_cell.angle_alpha   90.00
_cell.angle_beta   90.00
_cell.angle_gamma   90.00
#
_symmetry.space_group_name_H-M   'P 1'
#
loop_
_entity.id
_entity.type
_entity.pdbx_description
1 polymer ?
#
loop_
_entity_poly.entity_id
_entity_poly.type
_entity_poly.pdbx_seq_one_letter_code
_entity_poly.pdbx_strand_id
1 'polypeptide(L)'
;MSLQISGLASGMDIDSMVKELMKAEKTKLTKLEQDKQVIEWRQERYHKLNKDFANFVIETREDFGLDQGVSVSSALDRSDWVKSATSSDESVATVSSNTSAIDGSYDIKVTQLADNFSAASDSNISSGDKTSLATQFGLDSANDAIEFTIETENGDKRETFSYSSTSESKLDETTLKDVVDDINDADLGVTAIYDSDIDRFFLQTDKTGKSNNVRVHQGIYNKDTGDYDKDINHINFLSGTGDKLKLSLTDGELNEGENAKIDFNGATGIEKQSNNFEINGINFNLNGTSAENITVNVDTDVDSVYEKIEGFIEKYNKLVVDTREILGEKRYRDYKPLSDEEKKAMSDENVELWEEKAKSGLLKNDMIISSTMNKVRSGMYEEVKGVDGEFNQLTEIGITTESWSSGTSYGKLTIKDPDQLKEAISEDVDNVLELFFKQPEDSTLRTSFEKNLTADQIQQKREESGLINRLHDNLASGMQKIITKSGPGESSDLYRDVKSEMLLKFVSEYNSISMLSEDLINMEERIMDMNNRLDNVEKRYYSEFTAMEKAIASMNSQSNWLAQQLG
;
A
#
# COMPACT_ATOMS: atom_id res chain seq x y z
N MET A 1 -36.43 -40.63 1.79
CA MET A 1 -37.44 -40.56 2.86
C MET A 1 -38.75 -41.09 2.32
N SER A 2 -39.11 -42.34 2.64
CA SER A 2 -40.47 -42.85 2.43
C SER A 2 -41.34 -42.32 3.57
N LEU A 3 -42.46 -41.64 3.28
CA LEU A 3 -43.47 -41.35 4.30
C LEU A 3 -43.98 -42.68 4.87
N GLN A 4 -43.53 -43.03 6.06
CA GLN A 4 -44.19 -44.05 6.87
C GLN A 4 -45.40 -43.37 7.50
N ILE A 5 -46.59 -43.79 7.09
CA ILE A 5 -47.84 -43.33 7.71
C ILE A 5 -47.90 -43.99 9.09
N SER A 6 -47.36 -43.26 10.07
CA SER A 6 -47.20 -43.62 11.47
C SER A 6 -48.48 -43.29 12.26
N GLY A 7 -48.91 -44.14 13.19
CA GLY A 7 -49.97 -43.83 14.16
C GLY A 7 -51.39 -44.32 13.80
N LEU A 8 -51.57 -45.12 12.75
CA LEU A 8 -52.91 -45.60 12.33
C LEU A 8 -53.54 -46.62 13.30
N ALA A 9 -52.74 -47.35 14.09
CA ALA A 9 -53.25 -48.41 14.97
C ALA A 9 -53.43 -47.99 16.44
N SER A 10 -52.69 -46.98 16.93
CA SER A 10 -52.75 -46.49 18.31
C SER A 10 -53.18 -45.03 18.46
N GLY A 11 -53.15 -44.23 17.38
CA GLY A 11 -53.38 -42.78 17.44
C GLY A 11 -52.24 -41.96 18.06
N MET A 12 -51.08 -42.57 18.31
CA MET A 12 -49.91 -41.88 18.89
C MET A 12 -49.08 -41.19 17.79
N ASP A 13 -48.73 -39.93 18.02
CA ASP A 13 -47.78 -39.18 17.17
C ASP A 13 -46.34 -39.59 17.52
N ILE A 14 -45.89 -40.69 16.90
CA ILE A 14 -44.54 -41.24 17.13
C ILE A 14 -43.46 -40.23 16.73
N ASP A 15 -43.69 -39.43 15.68
CA ASP A 15 -42.70 -38.45 15.21
C ASP A 15 -42.49 -37.35 16.27
N SER A 16 -43.57 -36.84 16.87
CA SER A 16 -43.48 -35.88 17.97
C SER A 16 -42.83 -36.49 19.21
N MET A 17 -43.17 -37.73 19.57
CA MET A 17 -42.60 -38.40 20.75
C MET A 17 -41.10 -38.69 20.58
N VAL A 18 -40.68 -39.18 19.41
CA VAL A 18 -39.25 -39.38 19.11
C VAL A 18 -38.52 -38.05 19.12
N LYS A 19 -39.10 -36.98 18.56
CA LYS A 19 -38.53 -35.64 18.60
C LYS A 19 -38.34 -35.12 20.03
N GLU A 20 -39.31 -35.34 20.92
CA GLU A 20 -39.19 -34.98 22.34
C GLU A 20 -38.10 -35.77 23.07
N LEU A 21 -37.98 -37.08 22.82
CA LEU A 21 -36.90 -37.91 23.38
C LEU A 21 -35.53 -37.48 22.85
N MET A 22 -35.44 -37.19 21.56
CA MET A 22 -34.22 -36.72 20.93
C MET A 22 -33.79 -35.34 21.43
N LYS A 23 -34.72 -34.49 21.88
CA LYS A 23 -34.40 -33.17 22.46
C LYS A 23 -33.47 -33.29 23.67
N ALA A 24 -33.72 -34.25 24.55
CA ALA A 24 -32.85 -34.49 25.71
C ALA A 24 -31.46 -34.97 25.29
N GLU A 25 -31.39 -35.87 24.31
CA GLU A 25 -30.13 -36.43 23.80
C GLU A 25 -29.29 -35.39 23.02
N LYS A 26 -29.94 -34.47 22.30
CA LYS A 26 -29.30 -33.37 21.56
C LYS A 26 -28.61 -32.34 22.45
N THR A 27 -28.95 -32.25 23.74
CA THR A 27 -28.30 -31.30 24.69
C THR A 27 -26.77 -31.40 24.68
N LYS A 28 -26.22 -32.62 24.51
CA LYS A 28 -24.77 -32.84 24.46
C LYS A 28 -24.16 -32.32 23.16
N LEU A 29 -24.84 -32.52 22.03
CA LEU A 29 -24.44 -32.00 20.73
C LEU A 29 -24.44 -30.46 20.76
N THR A 30 -25.54 -29.86 21.21
CA THR A 30 -25.66 -28.39 21.33
C THR A 30 -24.54 -27.80 22.17
N LYS A 31 -24.14 -28.46 23.26
CA LYS A 31 -22.99 -28.00 24.05
C LYS A 31 -21.67 -28.04 23.27
N LEU A 32 -21.44 -29.09 22.47
CA LEU A 32 -20.24 -29.18 21.63
C LEU A 32 -20.23 -28.11 20.55
N GLU A 33 -21.37 -27.85 19.91
CA GLU A 33 -21.52 -26.77 18.91
C GLU A 33 -21.28 -25.39 19.54
N GLN A 34 -21.82 -25.16 20.74
CA GLN A 34 -21.56 -23.95 21.51
C GLN A 34 -20.07 -23.81 21.87
N ASP A 35 -19.43 -24.87 22.36
CA ASP A 35 -18.00 -24.83 22.69
C ASP A 35 -17.15 -24.56 21.44
N LYS A 36 -17.52 -25.12 20.28
CA LYS A 36 -16.89 -24.83 18.97
C LYS A 36 -17.02 -23.36 18.61
N GLN A 37 -18.23 -22.81 18.68
CA GLN A 37 -18.48 -21.42 18.32
C GLN A 37 -17.68 -20.44 19.21
N VAL A 38 -17.49 -20.76 20.50
CA VAL A 38 -16.62 -19.97 21.39
C VAL A 38 -15.16 -19.95 20.92
N ILE A 39 -14.66 -21.07 20.40
CA ILE A 39 -13.29 -21.13 19.84
C ILE A 39 -13.21 -20.30 18.55
N GLU A 40 -14.18 -20.42 17.65
CA GLU A 40 -14.23 -19.62 16.41
C GLU A 40 -14.22 -18.12 16.72
N TRP A 41 -15.10 -17.65 17.62
CA TRP A 41 -15.12 -16.23 18.01
C TRP A 41 -13.84 -15.78 18.71
N ARG A 42 -13.19 -16.66 19.46
CA ARG A 42 -11.90 -16.34 20.07
C ARG A 42 -10.82 -16.20 18.99
N GLN A 43 -10.82 -17.06 17.98
CA GLN A 43 -9.92 -17.02 16.85
C GLN A 43 -10.10 -15.73 16.04
N GLU A 44 -11.36 -15.37 15.71
CA GLU A 44 -11.71 -14.13 15.03
C GLU A 44 -11.19 -12.89 15.78
N ARG A 45 -11.33 -12.86 17.11
CA ARG A 45 -10.84 -11.74 17.91
C ARG A 45 -9.31 -11.65 17.91
N TYR A 46 -8.59 -12.78 17.92
CA TYR A 46 -7.14 -12.76 17.73
C TYR A 46 -6.77 -12.24 16.34
N HIS A 47 -7.43 -12.69 15.27
CA HIS A 47 -7.17 -12.23 13.91
C HIS A 47 -7.39 -10.72 13.78
N LYS A 48 -8.49 -10.20 14.33
CA LYS A 48 -8.78 -8.75 14.33
C LYS A 48 -7.65 -7.97 15.02
N LEU A 49 -7.30 -8.34 16.25
CA LEU A 49 -6.24 -7.65 16.98
C LEU A 49 -4.88 -7.74 16.26
N ASN A 50 -4.58 -8.89 15.67
CA ASN A 50 -3.33 -9.08 14.93
C ASN A 50 -3.28 -8.22 13.65
N LYS A 51 -4.43 -8.03 13.00
CA LYS A 51 -4.59 -7.06 11.91
C LYS A 51 -4.38 -5.63 12.40
N ASP A 52 -4.91 -5.27 13.56
CA ASP A 52 -4.71 -3.93 14.15
C ASP A 52 -3.22 -3.67 14.48
N PHE A 53 -2.50 -4.66 15.00
CA PHE A 53 -1.04 -4.59 15.17
C PHE A 53 -0.30 -4.43 13.84
N ALA A 54 -0.71 -5.17 12.81
CA ALA A 54 -0.11 -5.08 11.48
C ALA A 54 -0.28 -3.67 10.88
N ASN A 55 -1.51 -3.17 10.88
CA ASN A 55 -1.84 -1.84 10.39
C ASN A 55 -1.09 -0.75 11.15
N PHE A 56 -1.01 -0.84 12.47
CA PHE A 56 -0.24 0.12 13.26
C PHE A 56 1.22 0.20 12.77
N VAL A 57 1.88 -0.94 12.56
CA VAL A 57 3.28 -0.95 12.09
C VAL A 57 3.38 -0.39 10.66
N ILE A 58 2.48 -0.77 9.77
CA ILE A 58 2.49 -0.30 8.37
C ILE A 58 2.24 1.20 8.30
N GLU A 59 1.14 1.67 8.90
CA GLU A 59 0.75 3.07 8.89
C GLU A 59 1.81 3.97 9.56
N THR A 60 2.40 3.54 10.68
CA THR A 60 3.47 4.34 11.31
C THR A 60 4.74 4.36 10.47
N ARG A 61 5.05 3.30 9.72
CA ARG A 61 6.17 3.34 8.77
C ARG A 61 5.90 4.29 7.62
N GLU A 62 4.71 4.23 7.03
CA GLU A 62 4.29 5.12 5.94
C GLU A 62 4.33 6.60 6.38
N ASP A 63 3.88 6.92 7.60
CA ASP A 63 3.94 8.30 8.13
C ASP A 63 5.36 8.88 8.12
N PHE A 64 6.39 8.04 8.29
CA PHE A 64 7.80 8.43 8.30
C PHE A 64 8.52 8.20 6.95
N GLY A 65 7.80 7.82 5.89
CA GLY A 65 8.38 7.53 4.57
C GLY A 65 9.19 6.22 4.52
N LEU A 66 8.95 5.30 5.46
CA LEU A 66 9.63 4.00 5.59
C LEU A 66 8.96 2.91 4.74
N ASP A 67 8.78 3.21 3.46
CA ASP A 67 8.12 2.33 2.48
C ASP A 67 8.78 0.95 2.37
N GLN A 68 8.05 0.00 1.75
CA GLN A 68 8.55 -1.36 1.55
C GLN A 68 9.89 -1.38 0.80
N GLY A 69 10.89 -2.04 1.40
CA GLY A 69 12.22 -2.19 0.81
C GLY A 69 13.13 -0.96 0.94
N VAL A 70 12.68 0.13 1.55
CA VAL A 70 13.52 1.30 1.84
C VAL A 70 14.20 1.11 3.19
N SER A 71 15.54 1.27 3.23
CA SER A 71 16.28 1.30 4.50
C SER A 71 15.87 2.54 5.30
N VAL A 72 15.81 2.41 6.63
CA VAL A 72 15.52 3.54 7.53
C VAL A 72 16.45 4.72 7.25
N SER A 73 17.75 4.46 7.08
CA SER A 73 18.73 5.49 6.72
C SER A 73 18.33 6.23 5.44
N SER A 74 18.02 5.51 4.37
CA SER A 74 17.68 6.10 3.08
C SER A 74 16.34 6.85 3.07
N ALA A 75 15.40 6.43 3.92
CA ALA A 75 14.13 7.14 4.10
C ALA A 75 14.33 8.46 4.85
N LEU A 76 15.11 8.44 5.93
CA LEU A 76 15.45 9.65 6.67
C LEU A 76 16.26 10.62 5.79
N ASP A 77 17.26 10.14 5.04
CA ASP A 77 18.09 10.92 4.11
C ASP A 77 17.27 11.68 3.03
N ARG A 78 16.09 11.15 2.69
CA ARG A 78 15.21 11.69 1.65
C ARG A 78 13.97 12.38 2.20
N SER A 79 13.83 12.42 3.52
CA SER A 79 12.64 12.97 4.15
C SER A 79 12.57 14.49 3.94
N ASP A 80 11.36 14.96 3.64
CA ASP A 80 11.01 16.35 3.36
C ASP A 80 10.41 17.06 4.59
N TRP A 81 10.19 16.33 5.69
CA TRP A 81 9.53 16.81 6.90
C TRP A 81 10.50 17.20 8.03
N VAL A 82 11.81 17.02 7.81
CA VAL A 82 12.85 17.29 8.83
C VAL A 82 13.53 18.64 8.60
N LYS A 83 13.77 19.00 7.32
CA LYS A 83 14.37 20.27 6.92
C LYS A 83 13.35 21.08 6.14
N SER A 84 13.27 22.36 6.43
CA SER A 84 12.51 23.34 5.68
C SER A 84 13.44 24.17 4.81
N ALA A 85 13.00 24.51 3.60
CA ALA A 85 13.66 25.49 2.75
C ALA A 85 12.65 26.56 2.36
N THR A 86 13.03 27.83 2.49
CA THR A 86 12.19 28.97 2.12
C THR A 86 12.92 29.88 1.16
N SER A 87 12.20 30.38 0.14
CA SER A 87 12.72 31.35 -0.82
C SER A 87 12.24 32.74 -0.46
N SER A 88 13.13 33.72 -0.55
CA SER A 88 12.75 35.14 -0.43
C SER A 88 11.93 35.67 -1.61
N ASP A 89 11.93 34.97 -2.75
CA ASP A 89 11.10 35.30 -3.93
C ASP A 89 10.68 34.03 -4.69
N GLU A 90 9.47 33.53 -4.39
CA GLU A 90 8.90 32.35 -5.05
C GLU A 90 8.53 32.57 -6.52
N SER A 91 8.43 33.83 -6.98
CA SER A 91 8.20 34.13 -8.40
C SER A 91 9.43 33.83 -9.26
N VAL A 92 10.61 33.79 -8.63
CA VAL A 92 11.87 33.39 -9.26
C VAL A 92 12.12 31.89 -9.06
N ALA A 93 12.03 31.40 -7.82
CA ALA A 93 12.23 30.00 -7.52
C ALA A 93 11.47 29.57 -6.25
N THR A 94 10.72 28.48 -6.37
CA THR A 94 10.23 27.72 -5.22
C THR A 94 11.26 26.66 -4.83
N VAL A 95 11.39 26.40 -3.53
CA VAL A 95 12.41 25.49 -2.99
C VAL A 95 11.80 24.50 -2.00
N SER A 96 12.42 23.33 -1.90
CA SER A 96 12.24 22.40 -0.80
C SER A 96 13.58 21.76 -0.43
N SER A 97 13.68 21.08 0.69
CA SER A 97 14.92 20.45 1.16
C SER A 97 14.68 19.00 1.56
N ASN A 98 15.72 18.19 1.42
CA ASN A 98 15.85 16.91 2.12
C ASN A 98 16.81 17.05 3.31
N THR A 99 16.99 15.99 4.08
CA THR A 99 17.83 16.00 5.30
C THR A 99 19.32 16.12 5.05
N SER A 100 19.78 15.92 3.81
CA SER A 100 21.18 16.19 3.45
C SER A 100 21.48 17.68 3.28
N ALA A 101 20.44 18.52 3.24
CA ALA A 101 20.61 19.97 3.21
C ALA A 101 21.21 20.47 4.54
N ILE A 102 22.22 21.33 4.42
CA ILE A 102 22.88 21.93 5.58
C ILE A 102 22.11 23.20 5.96
N ASP A 103 21.93 23.43 7.26
CA ASP A 103 21.27 24.65 7.74
C ASP A 103 22.09 25.89 7.38
N GLY A 104 21.41 26.91 6.86
CA GLY A 104 22.05 28.15 6.47
C GLY A 104 21.29 28.95 5.43
N SER A 105 21.88 30.11 5.12
CA SER A 105 21.39 31.04 4.11
C SER A 105 22.21 30.90 2.84
N TYR A 106 21.55 30.65 1.72
CA TYR A 106 22.14 30.47 0.40
C TYR A 106 21.67 31.57 -0.55
N ASP A 107 22.60 32.15 -1.31
CA ASP A 107 22.25 33.08 -2.37
C ASP A 107 22.10 32.32 -3.70
N ILE A 108 21.00 32.57 -4.41
CA ILE A 108 20.80 32.10 -5.78
C ILE A 108 20.43 33.27 -6.69
N LYS A 109 20.99 33.27 -7.90
CA LYS A 109 20.61 34.17 -8.98
C LYS A 109 20.28 33.37 -10.23
N VAL A 110 19.12 33.62 -10.81
CA VAL A 110 18.66 32.90 -12.01
C VAL A 110 18.78 33.82 -13.21
N THR A 111 19.70 33.49 -14.11
CA THR A 111 19.97 34.34 -15.29
C THR A 111 19.22 33.87 -16.54
N GLN A 112 18.90 32.58 -16.63
CA GLN A 112 18.22 31.96 -17.75
C GLN A 112 17.46 30.73 -17.25
N LEU A 113 16.24 30.52 -17.75
CA LEU A 113 15.50 29.28 -17.54
C LEU A 113 15.89 28.23 -18.58
N ALA A 114 15.77 26.97 -18.23
CA ALA A 114 15.83 25.88 -19.19
C ALA A 114 14.58 25.94 -20.08
N ASP A 115 14.78 25.76 -21.38
CA ASP A 115 13.71 25.76 -22.36
C ASP A 115 13.89 24.59 -23.34
N ASN A 116 12.81 24.11 -23.92
CA ASN A 116 12.87 23.08 -24.96
C ASN A 116 13.15 23.73 -26.32
N PHE A 117 13.67 22.94 -27.27
CA PHE A 117 13.68 23.40 -28.64
C PHE A 117 12.24 23.38 -29.18
N SER A 118 11.83 24.41 -29.90
CA SER A 118 10.53 24.47 -30.55
C SER A 118 10.63 25.16 -31.91
N ALA A 119 10.01 24.55 -32.92
CA ALA A 119 9.83 25.09 -34.25
C ALA A 119 8.35 25.04 -34.62
N ALA A 120 7.88 26.09 -35.28
CA ALA A 120 6.50 26.21 -35.72
C ALA A 120 6.46 26.69 -37.17
N SER A 121 5.42 26.28 -37.88
CA SER A 121 5.19 26.75 -39.25
C SER A 121 5.04 28.27 -39.27
N ASP A 122 5.75 28.97 -40.14
CA ASP A 122 5.76 30.45 -40.21
C ASP A 122 4.46 31.03 -40.79
N SER A 123 3.73 30.25 -41.58
CA SER A 123 2.40 30.60 -42.10
C SER A 123 1.51 29.37 -42.21
N ASN A 124 0.22 29.57 -42.52
CA ASN A 124 -0.71 28.48 -42.80
C ASN A 124 -0.13 27.55 -43.89
N ILE A 125 -0.21 26.25 -43.66
CA ILE A 125 0.50 25.24 -44.44
C ILE A 125 -0.35 24.59 -45.53
N SER A 126 -1.67 24.60 -45.38
CA SER A 126 -2.58 23.94 -46.32
C SER A 126 -2.80 24.80 -47.57
N SER A 127 -2.82 24.16 -48.75
CA SER A 127 -3.18 24.77 -50.04
C SER A 127 -4.49 24.23 -50.64
N GLY A 128 -5.06 23.16 -50.06
CA GLY A 128 -6.27 22.49 -50.51
C GLY A 128 -7.04 21.78 -49.39
N ASP A 129 -7.85 20.77 -49.75
CA ASP A 129 -8.60 19.96 -48.79
C ASP A 129 -7.67 19.12 -47.90
N LYS A 130 -8.01 18.98 -46.61
CA LYS A 130 -7.16 18.30 -45.60
C LYS A 130 -7.39 16.78 -45.52
N THR A 131 -7.81 16.16 -46.62
CA THR A 131 -8.19 14.75 -46.66
C THR A 131 -7.00 13.80 -46.80
N SER A 132 -5.88 14.28 -47.34
CA SER A 132 -4.63 13.55 -47.47
C SER A 132 -3.46 14.52 -47.70
N LEU A 133 -2.22 14.08 -47.50
CA LEU A 133 -1.03 14.88 -47.79
C LEU A 133 -1.01 15.35 -49.26
N ALA A 134 -1.39 14.48 -50.20
CA ALA A 134 -1.46 14.82 -51.62
C ALA A 134 -2.44 15.96 -51.89
N THR A 135 -3.65 15.91 -51.32
CA THR A 135 -4.68 16.95 -51.51
C THR A 135 -4.37 18.23 -50.74
N GLN A 136 -3.81 18.10 -49.53
CA GLN A 136 -3.52 19.22 -48.64
C GLN A 136 -2.36 20.09 -49.14
N PHE A 137 -1.37 19.48 -49.80
CA PHE A 137 -0.18 20.16 -50.31
C PHE A 137 -0.08 20.23 -51.85
N GLY A 138 -1.05 19.67 -52.56
CA GLY A 138 -1.12 19.66 -54.03
C GLY A 138 -0.02 18.82 -54.68
N LEU A 139 0.21 17.61 -54.18
CA LEU A 139 1.27 16.69 -54.63
C LEU A 139 0.72 15.66 -55.62
N ASP A 140 1.54 15.24 -56.58
CA ASP A 140 1.26 14.13 -57.48
C ASP A 140 1.57 12.80 -56.79
N SER A 141 0.53 12.12 -56.29
CA SER A 141 0.70 10.87 -55.52
C SER A 141 1.39 9.74 -56.28
N ALA A 142 1.49 9.81 -57.62
CA ALA A 142 2.20 8.81 -58.41
C ALA A 142 3.72 9.04 -58.46
N ASN A 143 4.16 10.29 -58.39
CA ASN A 143 5.53 10.69 -58.69
C ASN A 143 6.25 11.40 -57.54
N ASP A 144 5.53 12.13 -56.70
CA ASP A 144 6.10 12.84 -55.54
C ASP A 144 6.29 11.87 -54.36
N ALA A 145 7.25 12.19 -53.50
CA ALA A 145 7.46 11.50 -52.23
C ALA A 145 7.77 12.52 -51.12
N ILE A 146 7.24 12.30 -49.91
CA ILE A 146 7.68 13.01 -48.70
C ILE A 146 8.57 12.04 -47.94
N GLU A 147 9.85 12.37 -47.83
CA GLU A 147 10.82 11.55 -47.10
C GLU A 147 11.72 12.43 -46.25
N PHE A 148 11.81 12.12 -44.98
CA PHE A 148 12.65 12.83 -44.03
C PHE A 148 13.10 11.90 -42.92
N THR A 149 14.21 12.26 -42.29
CA THR A 149 14.74 11.54 -41.15
C THR A 149 14.87 12.50 -39.98
N ILE A 150 14.34 12.11 -38.83
CA ILE A 150 14.54 12.83 -37.57
C ILE A 150 15.62 12.09 -36.78
N GLU A 151 16.60 12.85 -36.32
CA GLU A 151 17.68 12.38 -35.46
C GLU A 151 17.68 13.18 -34.16
N THR A 152 17.83 12.50 -33.03
CA THR A 152 17.94 13.11 -31.70
C THR A 152 19.06 12.45 -30.91
N GLU A 153 19.34 12.95 -29.70
CA GLU A 153 20.38 12.41 -28.82
C GLU A 153 21.75 12.29 -29.53
N ASN A 154 22.10 13.28 -30.36
CA ASN A 154 23.33 13.29 -31.16
C ASN A 154 23.53 12.07 -32.09
N GLY A 155 22.44 11.44 -32.55
CA GLY A 155 22.53 10.30 -33.48
C GLY A 155 22.16 8.96 -32.88
N ASP A 156 21.96 8.89 -31.56
CA ASP A 156 21.62 7.64 -30.87
C ASP A 156 20.20 7.15 -31.20
N LYS A 157 19.28 8.10 -31.43
CA LYS A 157 17.93 7.83 -31.92
C LYS A 157 17.74 8.43 -33.31
N ARG A 158 17.21 7.63 -34.23
CA ARG A 158 16.96 8.04 -35.62
C ARG A 158 15.85 7.20 -36.24
N GLU A 159 14.88 7.85 -36.87
CA GLU A 159 13.86 7.18 -37.67
C GLU A 159 13.62 7.93 -38.99
N THR A 160 13.38 7.17 -40.06
CA THR A 160 13.05 7.70 -41.38
C THR A 160 11.55 7.52 -41.64
N PHE A 161 10.90 8.61 -42.00
CA PHE A 161 9.49 8.64 -42.38
C PHE A 161 9.40 8.78 -43.89
N SER A 162 8.66 7.88 -44.54
CA SER A 162 8.51 7.86 -46.00
C SER A 162 7.05 7.69 -46.39
N TYR A 163 6.58 8.63 -47.21
CA TYR A 163 5.24 8.66 -47.78
C TYR A 163 5.34 8.79 -49.30
N SER A 164 5.05 7.71 -50.01
CA SER A 164 5.17 7.63 -51.48
C SER A 164 4.20 6.59 -52.05
N SER A 165 4.12 6.48 -53.38
CA SER A 165 3.35 5.42 -54.04
C SER A 165 3.88 4.00 -53.77
N THR A 166 5.13 3.89 -53.33
CA THR A 166 5.84 2.63 -53.05
C THR A 166 6.00 2.32 -51.56
N SER A 167 5.70 3.27 -50.68
CA SER A 167 5.80 3.12 -49.22
C SER A 167 4.53 2.47 -48.65
N GLU A 168 4.60 1.94 -47.42
CA GLU A 168 3.43 1.40 -46.73
C GLU A 168 2.36 2.48 -46.48
N SER A 169 2.80 3.68 -46.09
CA SER A 169 1.97 4.88 -45.96
C SER A 169 2.00 5.68 -47.27
N LYS A 170 0.86 5.83 -47.94
CA LYS A 170 0.77 6.52 -49.24
C LYS A 170 0.30 7.96 -49.10
N LEU A 171 0.81 8.84 -49.96
CA LEU A 171 0.49 10.27 -49.98
C LEU A 171 -1.02 10.60 -50.10
N ASP A 172 -1.78 9.76 -50.80
CA ASP A 172 -3.21 9.94 -51.02
C ASP A 172 -4.11 9.28 -49.96
N GLU A 173 -3.52 8.49 -49.06
CA GLU A 173 -4.20 7.79 -47.95
C GLU A 173 -3.81 8.34 -46.57
N THR A 174 -2.64 8.98 -46.44
CA THR A 174 -2.11 9.55 -45.19
C THR A 174 -2.52 11.02 -45.03
N THR A 175 -2.91 11.41 -43.82
CA THR A 175 -3.18 12.80 -43.42
C THR A 175 -2.02 13.40 -42.63
N LEU A 176 -2.01 14.73 -42.44
CA LEU A 176 -1.01 15.36 -41.57
C LEU A 176 -1.12 14.92 -40.11
N LYS A 177 -2.32 14.51 -39.67
CA LYS A 177 -2.51 13.91 -38.35
C LYS A 177 -1.79 12.57 -38.25
N ASP A 178 -1.86 11.73 -39.29
CA ASP A 178 -1.15 10.45 -39.31
C ASP A 178 0.38 10.68 -39.27
N VAL A 179 0.90 11.71 -39.96
CA VAL A 179 2.33 12.07 -39.85
C VAL A 179 2.72 12.50 -38.42
N VAL A 180 1.85 13.25 -37.74
CA VAL A 180 2.07 13.62 -36.32
C VAL A 180 2.08 12.37 -35.46
N ASP A 181 1.13 11.47 -35.66
CA ASP A 181 1.02 10.23 -34.90
C ASP A 181 2.26 9.34 -35.15
N ASP A 182 2.70 9.18 -36.41
CA ASP A 182 3.93 8.45 -36.77
C ASP A 182 5.18 9.01 -36.05
N ILE A 183 5.36 10.34 -36.05
CA ILE A 183 6.51 10.99 -35.39
C ILE A 183 6.47 10.73 -33.88
N ASN A 184 5.30 10.87 -33.26
CA ASN A 184 5.13 10.71 -31.82
C ASN A 184 5.26 9.24 -31.38
N ASP A 185 4.81 8.29 -32.21
CA ASP A 185 4.89 6.85 -31.96
C ASP A 185 6.33 6.31 -32.10
N ALA A 186 7.20 7.02 -32.83
CA ALA A 186 8.61 6.65 -32.98
C ALA A 186 9.47 6.85 -31.72
N ASP A 187 8.95 7.52 -30.67
CA ASP A 187 9.61 7.77 -29.38
C ASP A 187 11.05 8.32 -29.52
N LEU A 188 11.19 9.33 -30.39
CA LEU A 188 12.48 9.96 -30.67
C LEU A 188 12.86 11.02 -29.64
N GLY A 189 12.04 11.33 -28.63
CA GLY A 189 12.30 12.46 -27.71
C GLY A 189 11.87 13.82 -28.28
N VAL A 190 11.02 13.81 -29.32
CA VAL A 190 10.36 14.97 -29.89
C VAL A 190 8.86 14.72 -29.99
N THR A 191 8.11 15.80 -29.88
CA THR A 191 6.67 15.83 -30.06
C THR A 191 6.32 16.70 -31.26
N ALA A 192 5.57 16.14 -32.21
CA ALA A 192 4.92 16.86 -33.29
C ALA A 192 3.46 17.18 -32.92
N ILE A 193 2.98 18.34 -33.36
CA ILE A 193 1.58 18.76 -33.19
C ILE A 193 1.11 19.45 -34.47
N TYR A 194 -0.06 19.07 -34.95
CA TYR A 194 -0.77 19.81 -35.99
C TYR A 194 -2.09 20.34 -35.44
N ASP A 195 -2.24 21.66 -35.44
CA ASP A 195 -3.48 22.34 -35.10
C ASP A 195 -4.23 22.69 -36.39
N SER A 196 -5.37 22.03 -36.60
CA SER A 196 -6.19 22.21 -37.80
C SER A 196 -6.96 23.53 -37.84
N ASP A 197 -7.21 24.16 -36.67
CA ASP A 197 -8.01 25.38 -36.55
C ASP A 197 -7.18 26.60 -36.96
N ILE A 198 -5.91 26.65 -36.53
CA ILE A 198 -4.96 27.71 -36.96
C ILE A 198 -4.10 27.29 -38.17
N ASP A 199 -4.24 26.05 -38.61
CA ASP A 199 -3.50 25.44 -39.73
C ASP A 199 -1.97 25.56 -39.55
N ARG A 200 -1.49 25.15 -38.37
CA ARG A 200 -0.06 25.24 -38.00
C ARG A 200 0.48 23.89 -37.55
N PHE A 201 1.70 23.61 -37.99
CA PHE A 201 2.49 22.48 -37.52
C PHE A 201 3.55 22.97 -36.52
N PHE A 202 3.80 22.17 -35.49
CA PHE A 202 4.79 22.40 -34.45
C PHE A 202 5.63 21.15 -34.27
N LEU A 203 6.92 21.32 -34.01
CA LEU A 203 7.85 20.27 -33.64
C LEU A 203 8.68 20.78 -32.47
N GLN A 204 8.73 20.02 -31.38
CA GLN A 204 9.48 20.42 -30.20
C GLN A 204 10.15 19.23 -29.53
N THR A 205 11.21 19.46 -28.77
CA THR A 205 11.79 18.40 -27.91
C THR A 205 10.91 18.20 -26.68
N ASP A 206 10.85 16.96 -26.18
CA ASP A 206 9.99 16.58 -25.05
C ASP A 206 10.48 17.16 -23.72
N LYS A 207 11.76 17.52 -23.67
CA LYS A 207 12.46 18.02 -22.51
C LYS A 207 13.23 19.30 -22.85
N THR A 208 13.45 20.10 -21.82
CA THR A 208 14.27 21.31 -21.86
C THR A 208 15.77 20.99 -21.88
N GLY A 209 16.62 21.95 -22.20
CA GLY A 209 18.08 21.80 -22.07
C GLY A 209 18.77 21.35 -23.35
N LYS A 210 20.04 21.74 -23.48
CA LYS A 210 20.85 21.55 -24.70
C LYS A 210 21.09 20.10 -25.11
N SER A 211 21.06 19.19 -24.15
CA SER A 211 21.18 17.75 -24.44
C SER A 211 19.99 17.21 -25.22
N ASN A 212 18.83 17.86 -25.08
CA ASN A 212 17.64 17.51 -25.83
C ASN A 212 17.68 18.31 -27.12
N ASN A 213 18.06 17.61 -28.17
CA ASN A 213 18.33 18.20 -29.46
C ASN A 213 17.74 17.37 -30.60
N VAL A 214 17.56 18.02 -31.73
CA VAL A 214 16.98 17.45 -32.93
C VAL A 214 17.74 17.93 -34.17
N ARG A 215 18.01 17.01 -35.08
CA ARG A 215 18.37 17.28 -36.47
C ARG A 215 17.29 16.72 -37.36
N VAL A 216 16.89 17.50 -38.34
CA VAL A 216 15.94 17.05 -39.36
C VAL A 216 16.65 17.02 -40.70
N HIS A 217 16.75 15.82 -41.25
CA HIS A 217 17.36 15.57 -42.53
C HIS A 217 16.30 15.31 -43.60
N GLN A 218 16.50 15.86 -44.79
CA GLN A 218 15.74 15.48 -45.97
C GLN A 218 16.19 14.11 -46.46
N GLY A 219 15.23 13.27 -46.86
CA GLY A 219 15.49 11.98 -47.48
C GLY A 219 15.66 10.81 -46.50
N ILE A 220 15.93 9.64 -47.09
CA ILE A 220 16.09 8.36 -46.37
C ILE A 220 17.52 8.21 -45.87
N TYR A 221 17.70 7.83 -44.61
CA TYR A 221 19.02 7.53 -44.09
C TYR A 221 19.56 6.18 -44.62
N ASN A 222 20.73 6.22 -45.26
CA ASN A 222 21.43 5.03 -45.73
C ASN A 222 22.49 4.59 -44.70
N LYS A 223 22.26 3.46 -44.04
CA LYS A 223 23.15 2.89 -43.02
C LYS A 223 24.53 2.49 -43.54
N ASP A 224 24.63 2.12 -44.83
CA ASP A 224 25.89 1.63 -45.42
C ASP A 224 26.83 2.78 -45.79
N THR A 225 26.28 3.91 -46.23
CA THR A 225 27.06 5.09 -46.64
C THR A 225 27.16 6.16 -45.55
N GLY A 226 26.20 6.20 -44.63
CA GLY A 226 26.05 7.28 -43.64
C GLY A 226 25.44 8.57 -44.23
N ASP A 227 24.99 8.52 -45.48
CA ASP A 227 24.38 9.65 -46.19
C ASP A 227 22.86 9.57 -46.20
N TYR A 228 22.21 10.68 -46.57
CA TYR A 228 20.77 10.77 -46.76
C TYR A 228 20.44 10.81 -48.26
N ASP A 229 19.62 9.87 -48.73
CA ASP A 229 19.22 9.77 -50.12
C ASP A 229 18.14 10.81 -50.46
N LYS A 230 18.49 11.73 -51.36
CA LYS A 230 17.68 12.89 -51.75
C LYS A 230 17.36 12.78 -53.23
N ASP A 231 16.39 11.93 -53.58
CA ASP A 231 15.90 11.80 -54.95
C ASP A 231 15.30 13.13 -55.44
N ILE A 232 15.33 13.35 -56.74
CA ILE A 232 14.84 14.56 -57.41
C ILE A 232 13.33 14.76 -57.24
N ASN A 233 12.59 13.69 -56.92
CA ASN A 233 11.16 13.73 -56.68
C ASN A 233 10.79 13.92 -55.19
N HIS A 234 11.78 14.07 -54.29
CA HIS A 234 11.53 14.29 -52.88
C HIS A 234 11.06 15.71 -52.60
N ILE A 235 9.93 15.80 -51.90
CA ILE A 235 9.35 17.05 -51.44
C ILE A 235 9.96 17.40 -50.09
N ASN A 236 10.64 18.54 -50.03
CA ASN A 236 11.11 19.13 -48.78
C ASN A 236 9.91 19.39 -47.87
N PHE A 237 9.81 18.65 -46.76
CA PHE A 237 8.60 18.69 -45.93
C PHE A 237 8.81 19.47 -44.63
N LEU A 238 9.79 19.06 -43.81
CA LEU A 238 10.08 19.68 -42.50
C LEU A 238 11.27 20.66 -42.51
N SER A 239 12.26 20.46 -43.39
CA SER A 239 13.51 21.23 -43.38
C SER A 239 14.01 21.56 -44.78
N GLY A 240 14.94 22.51 -44.86
CA GLY A 240 15.62 22.98 -46.07
C GLY A 240 14.83 24.01 -46.89
N THR A 241 15.38 24.42 -48.03
CA THR A 241 14.78 25.49 -48.83
C THR A 241 13.47 25.05 -49.48
N GLY A 242 12.40 25.82 -49.26
CA GLY A 242 11.08 25.57 -49.84
C GLY A 242 10.31 24.44 -49.15
N ASP A 243 10.58 24.19 -47.86
CA ASP A 243 9.89 23.18 -47.08
C ASP A 243 8.37 23.45 -46.99
N LYS A 244 7.57 22.40 -47.14
CA LYS A 244 6.11 22.49 -47.24
C LYS A 244 5.45 22.88 -45.91
N LEU A 245 6.03 22.45 -44.78
CA LEU A 245 5.53 22.78 -43.44
C LEU A 245 6.00 24.14 -42.94
N LYS A 246 6.93 24.79 -43.64
CA LYS A 246 7.44 26.14 -43.36
C LYS A 246 7.98 26.29 -41.94
N LEU A 247 8.66 25.27 -41.42
CA LEU A 247 9.24 25.29 -40.07
C LEU A 247 10.53 26.11 -40.00
N SER A 248 11.05 26.54 -41.16
CA SER A 248 12.31 27.31 -41.26
C SER A 248 13.52 26.57 -40.65
N LEU A 249 13.48 25.25 -40.66
CA LEU A 249 14.60 24.39 -40.24
C LEU A 249 15.59 24.24 -41.38
N THR A 250 16.88 24.30 -41.08
CA THR A 250 17.93 23.95 -42.04
C THR A 250 18.18 22.44 -42.00
N ASP A 251 18.36 21.84 -43.17
CA ASP A 251 18.67 20.42 -43.31
C ASP A 251 19.95 20.03 -42.55
N GLY A 252 19.80 19.09 -41.60
CA GLY A 252 20.90 18.56 -40.78
C GLY A 252 21.49 19.51 -39.74
N GLU A 253 20.93 20.71 -39.57
CA GLU A 253 21.38 21.64 -38.54
C GLU A 253 20.95 21.14 -37.15
N LEU A 254 21.85 21.31 -36.17
CA LEU A 254 21.56 20.98 -34.78
C LEU A 254 20.65 22.04 -34.17
N ASN A 255 19.47 21.61 -33.75
CA ASN A 255 18.53 22.44 -33.02
C ASN A 255 18.45 21.92 -31.57
N GLU A 256 18.76 22.77 -30.60
CA GLU A 256 18.86 22.37 -29.20
C GLU A 256 18.01 23.27 -28.30
N GLY A 257 17.52 22.70 -27.19
CA GLY A 257 16.91 23.49 -26.13
C GLY A 257 17.94 24.34 -25.39
N GLU A 258 17.48 25.15 -24.44
CA GLU A 258 18.34 25.99 -23.63
C GLU A 258 18.49 25.41 -22.22
N ASN A 259 19.70 25.47 -21.66
CA ASN A 259 19.92 25.11 -20.24
C ASN A 259 19.51 26.27 -19.33
N ALA A 260 19.06 25.95 -18.11
CA ALA A 260 18.96 26.93 -17.04
C ALA A 260 20.37 27.36 -16.63
N LYS A 261 20.56 28.65 -16.34
CA LYS A 261 21.83 29.22 -15.88
C LYS A 261 21.65 29.95 -14.58
N ILE A 262 22.36 29.49 -13.56
CA ILE A 262 22.26 30.05 -12.21
C ILE A 262 23.64 30.36 -11.63
N ASP A 263 23.68 31.27 -10.68
CA ASP A 263 24.77 31.40 -9.71
C ASP A 263 24.25 30.95 -8.35
N PHE A 264 25.02 30.13 -7.62
CA PHE A 264 24.62 29.57 -6.32
C PHE A 264 25.77 29.63 -5.32
N ASN A 265 25.57 30.32 -4.19
CA ASN A 265 26.48 30.43 -3.05
C ASN A 265 27.97 30.64 -3.43
N GLY A 266 28.22 31.56 -4.37
CA GLY A 266 29.55 31.92 -4.85
C GLY A 266 30.07 31.12 -6.05
N ALA A 267 29.42 30.01 -6.42
CA ALA A 267 29.65 29.35 -7.70
C ALA A 267 28.84 30.04 -8.80
N THR A 268 29.48 30.38 -9.92
CA THR A 268 28.85 31.12 -11.02
C THR A 268 28.74 30.30 -12.29
N GLY A 269 27.71 30.58 -13.10
CA GLY A 269 27.51 29.96 -14.41
C GLY A 269 27.20 28.46 -14.35
N ILE A 270 26.50 28.01 -13.31
CA ILE A 270 26.05 26.61 -13.21
C ILE A 270 24.95 26.40 -14.25
N GLU A 271 25.13 25.40 -15.11
CA GLU A 271 24.13 24.98 -16.09
C GLU A 271 23.34 23.75 -15.63
N LYS A 272 22.03 23.77 -15.82
CA LYS A 272 21.13 22.64 -15.56
C LYS A 272 20.22 22.40 -16.76
N GLN A 273 19.94 21.14 -17.07
CA GLN A 273 19.11 20.75 -18.22
C GLN A 273 17.62 21.07 -18.01
N SER A 274 17.18 21.18 -16.76
CA SER A 274 15.79 21.42 -16.36
C SER A 274 15.68 22.60 -15.41
N ASN A 275 14.46 23.14 -15.28
CA ASN A 275 14.11 24.12 -14.25
C ASN A 275 13.88 23.49 -12.88
N ASN A 276 13.72 22.17 -12.82
CA ASN A 276 13.67 21.41 -11.58
C ASN A 276 14.97 20.63 -11.40
N PHE A 277 15.73 20.90 -10.34
CA PHE A 277 16.98 20.22 -10.04
C PHE A 277 17.35 20.32 -8.56
N GLU A 278 18.25 19.44 -8.11
CA GLU A 278 18.79 19.44 -6.76
C GLU A 278 20.23 19.99 -6.72
N ILE A 279 20.54 20.80 -5.70
CA ILE A 279 21.90 21.23 -5.33
C ILE A 279 22.02 21.22 -3.80
N ASN A 280 23.01 20.50 -3.27
CA ASN A 280 23.29 20.41 -1.83
C ASN A 280 22.07 20.06 -0.96
N GLY A 281 21.25 19.09 -1.38
CA GLY A 281 20.05 18.70 -0.66
C GLY A 281 18.85 19.64 -0.82
N ILE A 282 19.00 20.73 -1.58
CA ILE A 282 17.93 21.69 -1.87
C ILE A 282 17.40 21.41 -3.27
N ASN A 283 16.10 21.13 -3.36
CA ASN A 283 15.37 21.03 -4.61
C ASN A 283 14.91 22.42 -5.03
N PHE A 284 15.30 22.84 -6.23
CA PHE A 284 14.89 24.08 -6.85
C PHE A 284 13.88 23.80 -7.94
N ASN A 285 12.82 24.60 -7.99
CA ASN A 285 11.94 24.71 -9.14
C ASN A 285 11.90 26.18 -9.58
N LEU A 286 12.55 26.47 -10.71
CA LEU A 286 12.71 27.82 -11.24
C LEU A 286 11.45 28.26 -11.99
N ASN A 287 10.92 29.42 -11.60
CA ASN A 287 9.71 30.03 -12.15
C ASN A 287 10.00 31.29 -12.97
N GLY A 288 11.15 31.93 -12.74
CA GLY A 288 11.53 33.19 -13.37
C GLY A 288 13.02 33.48 -13.26
N THR A 289 13.44 34.57 -13.89
CA THR A 289 14.81 35.09 -13.80
C THR A 289 14.91 36.21 -12.76
N SER A 290 16.11 36.45 -12.23
CA SER A 290 16.39 37.49 -11.26
C SER A 290 17.59 38.35 -11.66
N ALA A 291 17.46 39.67 -11.46
CA ALA A 291 18.56 40.61 -11.69
C ALA A 291 19.59 40.59 -10.55
N GLU A 292 19.11 40.42 -9.32
CA GLU A 292 19.90 40.34 -8.09
C GLU A 292 19.80 38.93 -7.48
N ASN A 293 20.63 38.66 -6.48
CA ASN A 293 20.54 37.43 -5.69
C ASN A 293 19.24 37.43 -4.88
N ILE A 294 18.57 36.29 -4.86
CA ILE A 294 17.53 35.96 -3.89
C ILE A 294 18.15 35.03 -2.83
N THR A 295 17.67 35.14 -1.60
CA THR A 295 18.09 34.30 -0.49
C THR A 295 17.17 33.10 -0.34
N VAL A 296 17.78 31.93 -0.12
CA VAL A 296 17.13 30.67 0.27
C VAL A 296 17.62 30.32 1.67
N ASN A 297 16.71 30.21 2.63
CA ASN A 297 17.04 29.79 3.98
C ASN A 297 16.65 28.34 4.17
N VAL A 298 17.59 27.54 4.67
CA VAL A 298 17.38 26.15 5.09
C VAL A 298 17.55 26.08 6.59
N ASP A 299 16.54 25.52 7.26
CA ASP A 299 16.52 25.34 8.71
C ASP A 299 15.83 24.01 9.06
N THR A 300 16.09 23.48 10.25
CA THR A 300 15.30 22.36 10.81
C THR A 300 13.82 22.75 10.93
N ASP A 301 12.94 21.92 10.36
CA ASP A 301 11.50 22.10 10.47
C ASP A 301 10.99 21.53 11.79
N VAL A 302 11.16 22.32 12.85
CA VAL A 302 10.82 21.91 14.23
C VAL A 302 9.34 21.53 14.35
N ASP A 303 8.45 22.26 13.67
CA ASP A 303 7.01 22.02 13.74
C ASP A 303 6.63 20.73 13.01
N SER A 304 7.14 20.50 11.79
CA SER A 304 6.87 19.25 11.07
C SER A 304 7.40 18.01 11.80
N VAL A 305 8.61 18.07 12.38
CA VAL A 305 9.15 16.97 13.19
C VAL A 305 8.29 16.73 14.43
N TYR A 306 7.86 17.80 15.12
CA TYR A 306 6.98 17.72 16.28
C TYR A 306 5.66 17.01 15.92
N GLU A 307 5.00 17.44 14.83
CA GLU A 307 3.73 16.87 14.38
C GLU A 307 3.86 15.39 14.02
N LYS A 308 4.98 14.97 13.41
CA LYS A 308 5.26 13.55 13.12
C LYS A 308 5.37 12.72 14.41
N ILE A 309 6.07 13.23 15.41
CA ILE A 309 6.21 12.56 16.72
C ILE A 309 4.85 12.52 17.44
N GLU A 310 4.08 13.61 17.41
CA GLU A 310 2.75 13.68 18.00
C GLU A 310 1.80 12.65 17.36
N GLY A 311 1.72 12.61 16.02
CA GLY A 311 0.89 11.65 15.30
C GLY A 311 1.24 10.20 15.61
N PHE A 312 2.53 9.88 15.76
CA PHE A 312 2.97 8.56 16.24
C PHE A 312 2.47 8.25 17.66
N ILE A 313 2.58 9.21 18.58
CA ILE A 313 2.11 9.07 19.97
C ILE A 313 0.60 8.83 20.01
N GLU A 314 -0.19 9.53 19.19
CA GLU A 314 -1.64 9.33 19.10
C GLU A 314 -1.99 7.90 18.65
N LYS A 315 -1.37 7.42 17.56
CA LYS A 315 -1.56 6.04 17.07
C LYS A 315 -1.14 5.01 18.10
N TYR A 316 -0.02 5.23 18.79
CA TYR A 316 0.46 4.37 19.88
C TYR A 316 -0.57 4.30 21.02
N ASN A 317 -1.07 5.45 21.45
CA ASN A 317 -2.03 5.55 22.54
C ASN A 317 -3.35 4.87 22.20
N LYS A 318 -3.82 5.00 20.96
CA LYS A 318 -5.00 4.28 20.46
C LYS A 318 -4.79 2.77 20.57
N LEU A 319 -3.65 2.25 20.10
CA LEU A 319 -3.34 0.82 20.19
C LEU A 319 -3.33 0.31 21.64
N VAL A 320 -2.76 1.09 22.56
CA VAL A 320 -2.76 0.79 24.00
C VAL A 320 -4.18 0.71 24.56
N VAL A 321 -5.05 1.66 24.21
CA VAL A 321 -6.45 1.69 24.65
C VAL A 321 -7.21 0.49 24.11
N ASP A 322 -7.19 0.27 22.79
CA ASP A 322 -7.93 -0.81 22.12
C ASP A 322 -7.54 -2.19 22.69
N THR A 323 -6.23 -2.41 22.87
CA THR A 323 -5.73 -3.66 23.46
C THR A 323 -6.15 -3.83 24.91
N ARG A 324 -6.18 -2.72 25.67
CA ARG A 324 -6.59 -2.74 27.08
C ARG A 324 -8.07 -3.02 27.24
N GLU A 325 -8.91 -2.46 26.38
CA GLU A 325 -10.35 -2.72 26.36
C GLU A 325 -10.59 -4.21 26.17
N ILE A 326 -9.99 -4.82 25.15
CA ILE A 326 -10.07 -6.27 24.88
C ILE A 326 -9.66 -7.12 26.11
N LEU A 327 -8.55 -6.76 26.77
CA LEU A 327 -8.05 -7.46 27.95
C LEU A 327 -8.93 -7.24 29.20
N GLY A 328 -9.63 -6.12 29.27
CA GLY A 328 -10.46 -5.66 30.40
C GLY A 328 -11.94 -6.02 30.28
N GLU A 329 -12.41 -6.44 29.10
CA GLU A 329 -13.81 -6.77 28.83
C GLU A 329 -14.41 -7.67 29.92
N LYS A 330 -15.62 -7.31 30.38
CA LYS A 330 -16.35 -8.12 31.36
C LYS A 330 -16.85 -9.40 30.69
N ARG A 331 -16.50 -10.56 31.25
CA ARG A 331 -16.98 -11.87 30.77
C ARG A 331 -18.36 -12.21 31.34
N TYR A 332 -19.36 -12.31 30.47
CA TYR A 332 -20.69 -12.80 30.83
C TYR A 332 -20.80 -14.32 30.63
N ARG A 333 -20.50 -15.11 31.69
CA ARG A 333 -20.44 -16.59 31.60
C ARG A 333 -21.79 -17.26 31.36
N ASP A 334 -22.89 -16.59 31.72
CA ASP A 334 -24.25 -17.13 31.58
C ASP A 334 -24.76 -17.05 30.13
N TYR A 335 -24.11 -16.24 29.28
CA TYR A 335 -24.44 -16.07 27.89
C TYR A 335 -23.56 -16.99 27.06
N LYS A 336 -24.14 -18.11 26.62
CA LYS A 336 -23.50 -19.07 25.71
C LYS A 336 -23.91 -18.77 24.27
N PRO A 337 -23.15 -19.21 23.25
CA PRO A 337 -23.61 -19.13 21.87
C PRO A 337 -25.00 -19.75 21.71
N LEU A 338 -25.87 -19.12 20.95
CA LEU A 338 -27.21 -19.64 20.71
C LEU A 338 -27.14 -20.77 19.68
N SER A 339 -27.87 -21.85 19.91
CA SER A 339 -28.15 -22.86 18.90
C SER A 339 -29.07 -22.32 17.81
N ASP A 340 -29.08 -22.97 16.64
CA ASP A 340 -29.96 -22.56 15.53
C ASP A 340 -31.44 -22.54 15.91
N GLU A 341 -31.87 -23.44 16.79
CA GLU A 341 -33.24 -23.49 17.29
C GLU A 341 -33.54 -22.29 18.22
N GLU A 342 -32.59 -21.92 19.08
CA GLU A 342 -32.72 -20.75 19.96
C GLU A 342 -32.70 -19.44 19.17
N LYS A 343 -31.83 -19.31 18.15
CA LYS A 343 -31.80 -18.14 17.27
C LYS A 343 -33.14 -17.93 16.56
N LYS A 344 -33.75 -19.00 16.04
CA LYS A 344 -35.08 -18.94 15.37
C LYS A 344 -36.23 -18.63 16.33
N ALA A 345 -36.06 -18.89 17.62
CA ALA A 345 -37.08 -18.63 18.63
C ALA A 345 -37.00 -17.19 19.21
N MET A 346 -35.97 -16.43 18.84
CA MET A 346 -35.72 -15.07 19.30
C MET A 346 -35.84 -14.07 18.14
N SER A 347 -36.01 -12.78 18.46
CA SER A 347 -35.92 -11.72 17.45
C SER A 347 -34.47 -11.38 17.14
N ASP A 348 -34.21 -10.88 15.94
CA ASP A 348 -32.85 -10.56 15.47
C ASP A 348 -32.07 -9.64 16.43
N GLU A 349 -32.69 -8.57 16.92
CA GLU A 349 -32.07 -7.65 17.91
C GLU A 349 -31.69 -8.36 19.23
N ASN A 350 -32.53 -9.31 19.68
CA ASN A 350 -32.23 -10.08 20.89
C ASN A 350 -31.11 -11.10 20.65
N VAL A 351 -31.02 -11.66 19.44
CA VAL A 351 -29.91 -12.53 19.03
C VAL A 351 -28.60 -11.74 19.02
N GLU A 352 -28.59 -10.54 18.42
CA GLU A 352 -27.41 -9.69 18.35
C GLU A 352 -26.89 -9.30 19.74
N LEU A 353 -27.76 -8.75 20.61
CA LEU A 353 -27.39 -8.39 21.98
C LEU A 353 -26.93 -9.60 22.81
N TRP A 354 -27.47 -10.79 22.54
CA TRP A 354 -27.05 -12.02 23.20
C TRP A 354 -25.65 -12.45 22.71
N GLU A 355 -25.41 -12.45 21.40
CA GLU A 355 -24.12 -12.78 20.81
C GLU A 355 -23.03 -11.79 21.24
N GLU A 356 -23.32 -10.48 21.32
CA GLU A 356 -22.37 -9.50 21.87
C GLU A 356 -21.93 -9.86 23.29
N LYS A 357 -22.89 -10.19 24.16
CA LYS A 357 -22.60 -10.62 25.54
C LYS A 357 -21.86 -11.96 25.56
N ALA A 358 -22.20 -12.90 24.69
CA ALA A 358 -21.54 -14.19 24.60
C ALA A 358 -20.09 -14.07 24.09
N LYS A 359 -19.82 -13.11 23.19
CA LYS A 359 -18.48 -12.76 22.67
C LYS A 359 -17.65 -11.92 23.62
N SER A 360 -18.24 -11.32 24.66
CA SER A 360 -17.52 -10.45 25.60
C SER A 360 -16.47 -11.21 26.42
N GLY A 361 -15.31 -10.60 26.66
CA GLY A 361 -14.29 -11.11 27.56
C GLY A 361 -13.73 -12.47 27.13
N LEU A 362 -13.74 -12.79 25.84
CA LEU A 362 -13.11 -14.00 25.29
C LEU A 362 -11.59 -13.95 25.41
N LEU A 363 -11.00 -12.76 25.31
CA LEU A 363 -9.56 -12.51 25.45
C LEU A 363 -9.21 -11.79 26.76
N LYS A 364 -10.12 -11.82 27.74
CA LYS A 364 -9.89 -11.21 29.05
C LYS A 364 -8.64 -11.81 29.70
N ASN A 365 -7.72 -10.94 30.15
CA ASN A 365 -6.45 -11.33 30.76
C ASN A 365 -5.60 -12.27 29.89
N ASP A 366 -5.70 -12.16 28.55
CA ASP A 366 -4.87 -12.95 27.66
C ASP A 366 -3.37 -12.70 27.88
N MET A 367 -2.62 -13.77 28.08
CA MET A 367 -1.19 -13.70 28.43
C MET A 367 -0.32 -13.30 27.25
N ILE A 368 -0.67 -13.69 26.02
CA ILE A 368 0.11 -13.34 24.82
C ILE A 368 0.00 -11.83 24.62
N ILE A 369 -1.22 -11.32 24.58
CA ILE A 369 -1.51 -9.90 24.37
C ILE A 369 -0.91 -9.05 25.49
N SER A 370 -1.12 -9.43 26.76
CA SER A 370 -0.56 -8.70 27.89
C SER A 370 0.97 -8.71 27.90
N SER A 371 1.60 -9.83 27.56
CA SER A 371 3.06 -9.92 27.47
C SER A 371 3.62 -9.05 26.34
N THR A 372 2.97 -9.06 25.17
CA THR A 372 3.36 -8.22 24.02
C THR A 372 3.30 -6.75 24.39
N MET A 373 2.18 -6.27 24.92
CA MET A 373 2.03 -4.85 25.29
C MET A 373 2.97 -4.43 26.42
N ASN A 374 3.27 -5.33 27.37
CA ASN A 374 4.26 -5.04 28.41
C ASN A 374 5.67 -4.84 27.81
N LYS A 375 6.07 -5.66 26.83
CA LYS A 375 7.37 -5.52 26.16
C LYS A 375 7.45 -4.27 25.30
N VAL A 376 6.37 -3.97 24.56
CA VAL A 376 6.24 -2.72 23.80
C VAL A 376 6.41 -1.53 24.72
N ARG A 377 5.65 -1.50 25.83
CA ARG A 377 5.74 -0.42 26.81
C ARG A 377 7.12 -0.32 27.46
N SER A 378 7.74 -1.43 27.87
CA SER A 378 9.08 -1.37 28.48
C SER A 378 10.12 -0.86 27.49
N GLY A 379 10.03 -1.29 26.23
CA GLY A 379 10.93 -0.88 25.16
C GLY A 379 10.92 0.64 24.91
N MET A 380 9.79 1.32 25.13
CA MET A 380 9.70 2.78 24.97
C MET A 380 10.41 3.58 26.07
N TYR A 381 10.71 2.99 27.24
CA TYR A 381 11.40 3.67 28.36
C TYR A 381 12.85 3.23 28.55
N GLU A 382 13.26 2.17 27.86
CA GLU A 382 14.63 1.69 27.91
C GLU A 382 15.54 2.64 27.11
N GLU A 383 16.70 2.95 27.65
CA GLU A 383 17.75 3.74 26.98
C GLU A 383 18.09 3.18 25.60
N VAL A 384 18.35 4.07 24.64
CA VAL A 384 18.93 3.73 23.34
C VAL A 384 20.43 3.96 23.41
N LYS A 385 21.21 2.89 23.32
CA LYS A 385 22.67 2.95 23.41
C LYS A 385 23.28 3.32 22.06
N GLY A 386 24.44 3.98 22.15
CA GLY A 386 25.25 4.33 20.99
C GLY A 386 24.75 5.55 20.23
N VAL A 387 23.77 6.29 20.75
CA VAL A 387 23.42 7.61 20.21
C VAL A 387 24.58 8.59 20.37
N ASP A 388 24.75 9.49 19.41
CA ASP A 388 25.87 10.44 19.42
C ASP A 388 25.63 11.65 20.34
N GLY A 389 24.37 12.00 20.61
CA GLY A 389 23.97 13.15 21.43
C GLY A 389 23.48 12.80 22.85
N GLU A 390 22.87 13.78 23.50
CA GLU A 390 22.43 13.67 24.91
C GLU A 390 21.11 12.92 25.07
N PHE A 391 20.26 12.92 24.04
CA PHE A 391 18.94 12.30 24.04
C PHE A 391 19.03 10.79 23.74
N ASN A 392 18.96 9.99 24.80
CA ASN A 392 18.91 8.53 24.75
C ASN A 392 17.61 7.96 25.36
N GLN A 393 16.73 8.80 25.94
CA GLN A 393 15.41 8.43 26.48
C GLN A 393 14.30 9.44 26.13
N LEU A 394 13.06 8.96 26.04
CA LEU A 394 11.86 9.80 25.81
C LEU A 394 11.71 10.95 26.81
N THR A 395 12.06 10.73 28.07
CA THR A 395 11.88 11.75 29.12
C THR A 395 12.82 12.93 28.97
N GLU A 396 13.94 12.76 28.27
CA GLU A 396 14.92 13.83 28.01
C GLU A 396 14.39 14.81 26.96
N ILE A 397 13.45 14.37 26.11
CA ILE A 397 12.78 15.19 25.08
C ILE A 397 11.33 15.56 25.48
N GLY A 398 11.00 15.54 26.77
CA GLY A 398 9.70 16.00 27.28
C GLY A 398 8.52 15.01 27.13
N ILE A 399 8.77 13.77 26.68
CA ILE A 399 7.75 12.73 26.52
C ILE A 399 7.77 11.78 27.72
N THR A 400 6.61 11.52 28.33
CA THR A 400 6.50 10.66 29.53
C THR A 400 5.24 9.78 29.52
N THR A 401 5.04 8.99 30.58
CA THR A 401 3.78 8.26 30.82
C THR A 401 2.73 9.19 31.42
N GLU A 402 1.46 8.90 31.18
CA GLU A 402 0.38 9.47 31.98
C GLU A 402 0.64 9.22 33.49
N SER A 403 0.46 10.27 34.31
CA SER A 403 0.69 10.18 35.75
C SER A 403 -0.15 9.07 36.38
N TRP A 404 0.41 8.35 37.36
CA TRP A 404 -0.27 7.24 38.00
C TRP A 404 -1.56 7.70 38.69
N SER A 405 -2.70 7.36 38.12
CA SER A 405 -4.01 7.49 38.74
C SER A 405 -4.65 6.11 38.84
N SER A 406 -5.18 5.81 40.02
CA SER A 406 -5.66 4.47 40.36
C SER A 406 -6.72 4.02 39.35
N GLY A 407 -6.37 3.04 38.53
CA GLY A 407 -7.27 2.43 37.55
C GLY A 407 -7.23 3.00 36.12
N THR A 408 -6.48 4.08 35.85
CA THR A 408 -6.44 4.72 34.51
C THR A 408 -5.07 4.74 33.83
N SER A 409 -3.99 4.38 34.52
CA SER A 409 -2.64 4.41 33.94
C SER A 409 -2.35 3.14 33.14
N TYR A 410 -2.54 3.25 31.83
CA TYR A 410 -2.40 2.18 30.84
C TYR A 410 -1.05 2.22 30.12
N GLY A 411 -0.17 3.15 30.50
CA GLY A 411 1.13 3.33 29.87
C GLY A 411 1.05 4.11 28.57
N LYS A 412 0.03 4.98 28.45
CA LYS A 412 -0.04 5.96 27.36
C LYS A 412 1.13 6.92 27.44
N LEU A 413 1.64 7.28 26.28
CA LEU A 413 2.61 8.35 26.11
C LEU A 413 1.91 9.70 26.14
N THR A 414 2.57 10.70 26.70
CA THR A 414 2.08 12.08 26.75
C THR A 414 3.26 13.02 26.57
N ILE A 415 3.12 13.97 25.64
CA ILE A 415 4.03 15.11 25.53
C ILE A 415 3.69 16.03 26.70
N LYS A 416 4.46 15.93 27.78
CA LYS A 416 4.19 16.70 29.00
C LYS A 416 4.70 18.13 28.88
N ASP A 417 5.79 18.29 28.13
CA ASP A 417 6.41 19.57 27.86
C ASP A 417 6.64 19.72 26.35
N PRO A 418 5.67 20.31 25.62
CA PRO A 418 5.81 20.57 24.20
C PRO A 418 7.01 21.46 23.85
N ASP A 419 7.34 22.42 24.73
CA ASP A 419 8.43 23.35 24.50
C ASP A 419 9.77 22.62 24.62
N GLN A 420 9.92 21.73 25.60
CA GLN A 420 11.11 20.88 25.73
C GLN A 420 11.33 19.98 24.50
N LEU A 421 10.25 19.41 23.93
CA LEU A 421 10.36 18.61 22.71
C LEU A 421 10.82 19.47 21.53
N LYS A 422 10.23 20.66 21.36
CA LYS A 422 10.64 21.60 20.30
C LYS A 422 12.07 22.10 20.48
N GLU A 423 12.50 22.37 21.70
CA GLU A 423 13.87 22.75 22.04
C GLU A 423 14.84 21.62 21.68
N ALA A 424 14.57 20.37 22.08
CA ALA A 424 15.40 19.23 21.72
C ALA A 424 15.54 19.03 20.20
N ILE A 425 14.43 19.17 19.45
CA ILE A 425 14.45 19.10 17.98
C ILE A 425 15.29 20.24 17.39
N SER A 426 15.17 21.46 17.93
CA SER A 426 15.93 22.61 17.45
C SER A 426 17.42 22.53 17.77
N GLU A 427 17.79 21.93 18.91
CA GLU A 427 19.19 21.81 19.34
C GLU A 427 19.93 20.70 18.58
N ASP A 428 19.31 19.52 18.46
CA ASP A 428 19.91 18.35 17.80
C ASP A 428 18.85 17.40 17.23
N VAL A 429 18.30 17.77 16.06
CA VAL A 429 17.32 16.95 15.36
C VAL A 429 17.86 15.57 15.00
N ASP A 430 19.15 15.47 14.67
CA ASP A 430 19.77 14.19 14.29
C ASP A 430 19.75 13.23 15.48
N ASN A 431 20.11 13.68 16.68
CA ASN A 431 20.03 12.86 17.87
C ASN A 431 18.59 12.48 18.25
N VAL A 432 17.61 13.38 18.06
CA VAL A 432 16.18 13.05 18.21
C VAL A 432 15.78 11.95 17.22
N LEU A 433 16.16 12.07 15.94
CA LEU A 433 15.89 11.04 14.94
C LEU A 433 16.58 9.71 15.27
N GLU A 434 17.82 9.74 15.76
CA GLU A 434 18.50 8.54 16.24
C GLU A 434 17.74 7.87 17.38
N LEU A 435 17.27 8.63 18.37
CA LEU A 435 16.50 8.09 19.49
C LEU A 435 15.31 7.25 18.98
N PHE A 436 14.59 7.73 17.97
CA PHE A 436 13.44 7.01 17.41
C PHE A 436 13.82 5.88 16.44
N PHE A 437 14.83 6.09 15.60
CA PHE A 437 15.05 5.29 14.38
C PHE A 437 16.41 4.60 14.29
N LYS A 438 17.31 4.74 15.27
CA LYS A 438 18.63 4.13 15.23
C LYS A 438 18.56 2.63 14.94
N GLN A 439 19.51 2.16 14.15
CA GLN A 439 19.69 0.76 13.86
C GLN A 439 21.05 0.30 14.41
N PRO A 440 21.18 -0.97 14.82
CA PRO A 440 22.47 -1.54 15.19
C PRO A 440 23.52 -1.33 14.09
N GLU A 441 24.73 -0.93 14.48
CA GLU A 441 25.86 -0.78 13.55
C GLU A 441 26.25 -2.14 12.95
N ASP A 442 26.17 -3.21 13.76
CA ASP A 442 26.41 -4.56 13.29
C ASP A 442 25.29 -4.98 12.33
N SER A 443 25.65 -5.08 11.05
CA SER A 443 24.75 -5.52 9.98
C SER A 443 24.07 -6.87 10.27
N THR A 444 24.72 -7.77 11.01
CA THR A 444 24.14 -9.06 11.40
C THR A 444 23.05 -8.88 12.44
N LEU A 445 23.23 -8.00 13.43
CA LEU A 445 22.20 -7.67 14.41
C LEU A 445 21.01 -6.96 13.75
N ARG A 446 21.30 -6.04 12.82
CA ARG A 446 20.27 -5.30 12.07
C ARG A 446 19.36 -6.24 11.26
N THR A 447 19.95 -7.18 10.52
CA THR A 447 19.24 -8.02 9.54
C THR A 447 18.76 -9.36 10.09
N SER A 448 19.43 -9.93 11.09
CA SER A 448 19.09 -11.28 11.58
C SER A 448 17.80 -11.31 12.39
N PHE A 449 17.06 -12.40 12.21
CA PHE A 449 15.93 -12.74 13.07
C PHE A 449 16.38 -13.00 14.49
N GLU A 450 15.63 -12.51 15.48
CA GLU A 450 15.91 -12.77 16.90
C GLU A 450 16.05 -14.27 17.19
N LYS A 451 15.27 -15.14 16.52
CA LYS A 451 15.37 -16.60 16.70
C LYS A 451 16.72 -17.20 16.29
N ASN A 452 17.48 -16.49 15.46
CA ASN A 452 18.81 -16.90 14.99
C ASN A 452 19.94 -16.25 15.80
N LEU A 453 19.61 -15.37 16.74
CA LEU A 453 20.54 -14.64 17.59
C LEU A 453 20.62 -15.29 18.97
N THR A 454 21.79 -15.18 19.62
CA THR A 454 21.93 -15.56 21.03
C THR A 454 21.17 -14.57 21.93
N ALA A 455 20.92 -14.94 23.19
CA ALA A 455 20.29 -14.04 24.15
C ALA A 455 21.04 -12.70 24.28
N ASP A 456 22.38 -12.76 24.29
CA ASP A 456 23.24 -11.58 24.37
C ASP A 456 23.12 -10.71 23.11
N GLN A 457 23.08 -11.33 21.92
CA GLN A 457 22.89 -10.61 20.66
C GLN A 457 21.51 -9.98 20.54
N ILE A 458 20.45 -10.63 21.04
CA ILE A 458 19.10 -10.06 21.09
C ILE A 458 19.09 -8.84 22.03
N GLN A 459 19.73 -8.96 23.20
CA GLN A 459 19.84 -7.85 24.13
C GLN A 459 20.60 -6.68 23.50
N GLN A 460 21.75 -6.94 22.88
CA GLN A 460 22.54 -5.92 22.20
C GLN A 460 21.74 -5.24 21.08
N LYS A 461 21.11 -6.03 20.18
CA LYS A 461 20.23 -5.52 19.13
C LYS A 461 19.16 -4.60 19.70
N ARG A 462 18.52 -5.00 20.80
CA ARG A 462 17.46 -4.23 21.44
C ARG A 462 17.99 -2.92 22.01
N GLU A 463 19.12 -2.94 22.71
CA GLU A 463 19.76 -1.77 23.31
C GLU A 463 20.20 -0.73 22.25
N GLU A 464 20.72 -1.19 21.11
CA GLU A 464 21.18 -0.32 20.00
C GLU A 464 20.05 0.10 19.04
N SER A 465 18.87 -0.52 19.12
CA SER A 465 17.73 -0.15 18.28
C SER A 465 16.96 1.03 18.88
N GLY A 466 16.67 2.02 18.04
CA GLY A 466 15.79 3.14 18.34
C GLY A 466 14.38 2.69 18.73
N LEU A 467 13.65 3.59 19.38
CA LEU A 467 12.39 3.27 20.05
C LEU A 467 11.32 2.71 19.11
N ILE A 468 11.18 3.25 17.89
CA ILE A 468 10.18 2.79 16.91
C ILE A 468 10.56 1.43 16.36
N ASN A 469 11.84 1.22 16.00
CA ASN A 469 12.33 -0.07 15.54
C ASN A 469 12.10 -1.16 16.60
N ARG A 470 12.44 -0.84 17.85
CA ARG A 470 12.24 -1.73 19.00
C ARG A 470 10.76 -2.03 19.23
N LEU A 471 9.89 -1.04 19.11
CA LEU A 471 8.45 -1.20 19.23
C LEU A 471 7.90 -2.14 18.14
N HIS A 472 8.26 -1.89 16.87
CA HIS A 472 7.84 -2.70 15.74
C HIS A 472 8.31 -4.15 15.89
N ASP A 473 9.54 -4.38 16.36
CA ASP A 473 10.07 -5.73 16.62
C ASP A 473 9.30 -6.45 17.74
N ASN A 474 8.97 -5.75 18.83
CA ASN A 474 8.18 -6.32 19.92
C ASN A 474 6.75 -6.67 19.47
N LEU A 475 6.12 -5.81 18.66
CA LEU A 475 4.81 -6.09 18.08
C LEU A 475 4.87 -7.27 17.12
N ALA A 476 5.85 -7.32 16.20
CA ALA A 476 6.03 -8.44 15.27
C ALA A 476 6.23 -9.78 16.02
N SER A 477 7.01 -9.79 17.10
CA SER A 477 7.17 -10.96 17.98
C SER A 477 5.84 -11.38 18.64
N GLY A 478 5.03 -10.40 19.08
CA GLY A 478 3.70 -10.65 19.62
C GLY A 478 2.74 -11.21 18.57
N MET A 479 2.76 -10.63 17.36
CA MET A 479 1.97 -11.09 16.24
C MET A 479 2.30 -12.52 15.88
N GLN A 480 3.58 -12.88 15.82
CA GLN A 480 4.01 -14.26 15.56
C GLN A 480 3.35 -15.25 16.54
N LYS A 481 3.33 -14.92 17.84
CA LYS A 481 2.69 -15.77 18.86
C LYS A 481 1.18 -15.84 18.68
N ILE A 482 0.54 -14.75 18.27
CA ILE A 482 -0.89 -14.75 17.94
C ILE A 482 -1.14 -15.68 16.75
N ILE A 483 -0.35 -15.57 15.67
CA ILE A 483 -0.49 -16.43 14.50
C ILE A 483 -0.21 -17.90 14.86
N THR A 484 0.75 -18.22 15.74
CA THR A 484 0.90 -19.59 16.27
C THR A 484 -0.37 -20.07 16.97
N LYS A 485 -1.05 -19.19 17.70
CA LYS A 485 -2.25 -19.53 18.48
C LYS A 485 -3.50 -19.66 17.61
N SER A 486 -3.78 -18.69 16.74
CA SER A 486 -5.03 -18.56 15.98
C SER A 486 -4.89 -18.80 14.48
N GLY A 487 -3.67 -18.93 13.96
CA GLY A 487 -3.41 -18.90 12.52
C GLY A 487 -3.48 -17.48 11.96
N PRO A 488 -3.11 -17.29 10.68
CA PRO A 488 -3.06 -15.96 10.07
C PRO A 488 -4.44 -15.42 9.67
N GLY A 489 -5.42 -16.30 9.43
CA GLY A 489 -6.72 -15.90 8.89
C GLY A 489 -6.58 -15.29 7.49
N GLU A 490 -7.50 -14.39 7.13
CA GLU A 490 -7.54 -13.76 5.80
C GLU A 490 -6.48 -12.67 5.60
N SER A 491 -5.84 -12.18 6.67
CA SER A 491 -4.85 -11.09 6.62
C SER A 491 -3.42 -11.60 6.40
N SER A 492 -3.26 -12.79 5.84
CA SER A 492 -1.96 -13.42 5.56
C SER A 492 -1.04 -12.52 4.73
N ASP A 493 -1.57 -11.86 3.70
CA ASP A 493 -0.77 -10.99 2.83
C ASP A 493 -0.32 -9.72 3.56
N LEU A 494 -1.22 -9.07 4.31
CA LEU A 494 -0.90 -7.91 5.14
C LEU A 494 0.26 -8.17 6.11
N TYR A 495 0.32 -9.36 6.71
CA TYR A 495 1.40 -9.70 7.63
C TYR A 495 2.76 -9.80 6.95
N ARG A 496 2.81 -10.07 5.64
CA ARG A 496 4.07 -10.05 4.90
C ARG A 496 4.62 -8.64 4.79
N ASP A 497 3.77 -7.61 4.82
CA ASP A 497 4.19 -6.23 4.63
C ASP A 497 4.72 -5.58 5.92
N VAL A 498 4.26 -5.99 7.10
CA VAL A 498 4.67 -5.40 8.40
C VAL A 498 6.19 -5.34 8.61
N LYS A 499 6.90 -6.42 8.25
CA LYS A 499 8.36 -6.45 8.13
C LYS A 499 8.71 -7.67 7.30
N SER A 500 8.97 -7.41 6.02
CA SER A 500 9.06 -8.38 4.92
C SER A 500 9.74 -9.67 5.35
N GLU A 501 10.89 -9.61 6.01
CA GLU A 501 11.64 -10.83 6.32
C GLU A 501 11.10 -11.63 7.54
N MET A 502 10.56 -10.98 8.59
CA MET A 502 10.21 -11.69 9.85
C MET A 502 8.96 -12.55 9.74
N LEU A 503 7.97 -12.10 8.97
CA LEU A 503 6.68 -12.77 8.85
C LEU A 503 6.53 -13.56 7.55
N LEU A 504 7.31 -13.28 6.49
CA LEU A 504 7.28 -14.05 5.22
C LEU A 504 7.51 -15.54 5.42
N LYS A 505 8.54 -15.92 6.20
CA LYS A 505 8.82 -17.34 6.46
C LYS A 505 7.77 -17.97 7.37
N PHE A 506 7.19 -17.21 8.30
CA PHE A 506 6.17 -17.74 9.21
C PHE A 506 4.82 -17.99 8.53
N VAL A 507 4.37 -17.07 7.68
CA VAL A 507 3.14 -17.23 6.88
C VAL A 507 3.24 -18.40 5.91
N SER A 508 4.43 -18.69 5.38
CA SER A 508 4.68 -19.84 4.49
C SER A 508 4.88 -21.16 5.23
N GLU A 509 5.49 -21.15 6.42
CA GLU A 509 5.82 -22.34 7.23
C GLU A 509 4.63 -22.80 8.13
N TYR A 510 3.72 -21.89 8.51
CA TYR A 510 2.50 -22.19 9.30
C TYR A 510 1.19 -22.13 8.50
N ASN A 511 1.25 -22.39 7.19
CA ASN A 511 0.05 -22.70 6.39
C ASN A 511 -0.68 -23.97 6.85
N SER A 512 -0.14 -24.71 7.83
CA SER A 512 -0.62 -26.02 8.25
C SER A 512 -0.97 -26.02 9.74
N ILE A 513 -2.18 -25.54 10.04
CA ILE A 513 -2.96 -25.73 11.29
C ILE A 513 -2.39 -25.04 12.55
N SER A 514 -3.10 -24.01 13.04
CA SER A 514 -2.82 -23.34 14.33
C SER A 514 -3.36 -24.12 15.52
N MET A 515 -2.95 -23.78 16.75
CA MET A 515 -3.49 -24.44 17.96
C MET A 515 -5.03 -24.39 18.04
N LEU A 516 -5.64 -23.22 17.77
CA LEU A 516 -7.10 -23.12 17.77
C LEU A 516 -7.73 -23.83 16.57
N SER A 517 -7.04 -23.88 15.43
CA SER A 517 -7.49 -24.68 14.28
C SER A 517 -7.50 -26.18 14.60
N GLU A 518 -6.50 -26.70 15.31
CA GLU A 518 -6.47 -28.09 15.80
C GLU A 518 -7.63 -28.35 16.78
N ASP A 519 -7.86 -27.43 17.72
CA ASP A 519 -8.99 -27.52 18.66
C ASP A 519 -10.33 -27.57 17.92
N LEU A 520 -10.50 -26.76 16.86
CA LEU A 520 -11.71 -26.76 16.02
C LEU A 520 -11.90 -28.08 15.29
N ILE A 521 -10.84 -28.61 14.66
CA ILE A 521 -10.89 -29.92 13.97
C ILE A 521 -11.31 -31.02 14.95
N ASN A 522 -10.69 -31.07 16.14
CA ASN A 522 -11.06 -32.03 17.18
C ASN A 522 -12.51 -31.88 17.66
N MET A 523 -13.04 -30.66 17.71
CA MET A 523 -14.45 -30.42 18.04
C MET A 523 -15.38 -30.88 16.93
N GLU A 524 -15.04 -30.64 15.67
CA GLU A 524 -15.81 -31.10 14.50
C GLU A 524 -15.89 -32.63 14.44
N GLU A 525 -14.79 -33.34 14.71
CA GLU A 525 -14.78 -34.80 14.82
C GLU A 525 -15.72 -35.29 15.93
N ARG A 526 -15.67 -34.67 17.12
CA ARG A 526 -16.56 -35.03 18.24
C ARG A 526 -18.03 -34.73 17.96
N ILE A 527 -18.32 -33.64 17.25
CA ILE A 527 -19.66 -33.29 16.79
C ILE A 527 -20.15 -34.35 15.79
N MET A 528 -19.31 -34.75 14.85
CA MET A 528 -19.62 -35.79 13.86
C MET A 528 -19.93 -37.14 14.53
N ASP A 529 -19.10 -37.57 15.48
CA ASP A 529 -19.33 -38.80 16.25
C ASP A 529 -20.62 -38.75 17.07
N MET A 530 -20.91 -37.60 17.68
CA MET A 530 -22.15 -37.40 18.43
C MET A 530 -23.36 -37.45 17.51
N ASN A 531 -23.31 -36.82 16.33
CA ASN A 531 -24.36 -36.89 15.32
C ASN A 531 -24.61 -38.34 14.88
N ASN A 532 -23.56 -39.09 14.56
CA ASN A 532 -23.69 -40.51 14.22
C ASN A 532 -24.33 -41.33 15.35
N ARG A 533 -24.01 -41.02 16.60
CA ARG A 533 -24.63 -41.65 17.76
C ARG A 533 -26.11 -41.28 17.90
N LEU A 534 -26.45 -40.01 17.72
CA LEU A 534 -27.82 -39.52 17.78
C LEU A 534 -28.69 -40.16 16.69
N ASP A 535 -28.17 -40.30 15.47
CA ASP A 535 -28.85 -41.01 14.38
C ASP A 535 -29.17 -42.46 14.75
N ASN A 536 -28.24 -43.16 15.41
CA ASN A 536 -28.45 -44.53 15.87
C ASN A 536 -29.47 -44.61 17.01
N VAL A 537 -29.46 -43.64 17.92
CA VAL A 537 -30.45 -43.54 19.01
C VAL A 537 -31.84 -43.25 18.44
N GLU A 538 -31.95 -42.33 17.48
CA GLU A 538 -33.19 -42.01 16.79
C GLU A 538 -33.76 -43.24 16.08
N LYS A 539 -32.93 -43.94 15.30
CA LYS A 539 -33.31 -45.22 14.66
C LYS A 539 -33.79 -46.26 15.67
N ARG A 540 -33.16 -46.33 16.85
CA ARG A 540 -33.58 -47.24 17.93
C ARG A 540 -34.96 -46.86 18.45
N TYR A 541 -35.20 -45.58 18.74
CA TYR A 541 -36.52 -45.12 19.21
C TYR A 541 -37.61 -45.40 18.17
N TYR A 542 -37.38 -45.09 16.90
CA TYR A 542 -38.34 -45.44 15.83
C TYR A 542 -38.60 -46.95 15.77
N SER A 543 -37.58 -47.79 15.92
CA SER A 543 -37.73 -49.26 15.95
C SER A 543 -38.56 -49.73 17.15
N GLU A 544 -38.29 -49.20 18.34
CA GLU A 544 -39.03 -49.52 19.57
C GLU A 544 -40.50 -49.10 19.49
N PHE A 545 -40.79 -47.89 19.01
CA PHE A 545 -42.17 -47.42 18.81
C PHE A 545 -42.89 -48.20 17.71
N THR A 546 -42.21 -48.54 16.61
CA THR A 546 -42.80 -49.39 15.55
C THR A 546 -43.13 -50.79 16.07
N ALA A 547 -42.26 -51.38 16.91
CA ALA A 547 -42.53 -52.67 17.53
C ALA A 547 -43.71 -52.60 18.51
N MET A 548 -43.80 -51.51 19.27
CA MET A 548 -44.93 -51.23 20.16
C MET A 548 -46.24 -51.06 19.39
N GLU A 549 -46.23 -50.32 18.28
CA GLU A 549 -47.41 -50.15 17.42
C GLU A 549 -47.89 -51.48 16.85
N LYS A 550 -46.97 -52.35 16.40
CA LYS A 550 -47.30 -53.71 15.97
C LYS A 550 -47.89 -54.55 17.11
N ALA A 551 -47.37 -54.44 18.32
CA ALA A 551 -47.90 -55.13 19.49
C ALA A 551 -49.31 -54.65 19.84
N ILE A 552 -49.54 -53.33 19.85
CA ILE A 552 -50.87 -52.73 20.10
C ILE A 552 -51.86 -53.12 19.00
N ALA A 553 -51.47 -53.09 17.73
CA ALA A 553 -52.30 -53.54 16.62
C ALA A 553 -52.70 -55.03 16.77
N SER A 554 -51.75 -55.87 17.18
CA SER A 554 -52.01 -57.28 17.47
C SER A 554 -52.97 -57.46 18.65
N MET A 555 -52.77 -56.72 19.75
CA MET A 555 -53.68 -56.73 20.91
C MET A 555 -55.08 -56.21 20.58
N ASN A 556 -55.19 -55.15 19.78
CA ASN A 556 -56.47 -54.62 19.31
C ASN A 556 -57.20 -55.62 18.40
N SER A 557 -56.47 -56.32 17.52
CA SER A 557 -57.07 -57.38 16.70
C SER A 557 -57.51 -58.60 17.53
N GLN A 558 -56.74 -59.00 18.54
CA GLN A 558 -57.15 -60.04 19.50
C GLN A 558 -58.35 -59.62 20.36
N SER A 559 -58.37 -58.39 20.84
CA SER A 559 -59.49 -57.82 21.62
C SER A 559 -60.76 -57.76 20.77
N ASN A 560 -60.67 -57.29 19.52
CA ASN A 560 -61.78 -57.27 18.59
C ASN A 560 -62.27 -58.69 18.24
N TRP A 561 -61.35 -59.65 18.09
CA TRP A 561 -61.69 -61.06 17.89
C TRP A 561 -62.42 -61.65 19.11
N LEU A 562 -61.92 -61.39 20.33
CA LEU A 562 -62.58 -61.80 21.58
C LEU A 562 -63.94 -61.13 21.75
N ALA A 563 -64.07 -59.84 21.42
CA ALA A 563 -65.32 -59.10 21.47
C ALA A 563 -66.36 -59.62 20.45
N GLN A 564 -65.93 -60.07 19.28
CA GLN A 564 -66.80 -60.77 18.31
C GLN A 564 -67.24 -62.17 18.78
N GLN A 565 -66.46 -62.81 19.64
CA GLN A 565 -66.76 -64.15 20.16
C GLN A 565 -67.55 -64.13 21.48
N LEU A 566 -67.53 -63.00 22.20
CA LEU A 566 -68.26 -62.76 23.45
C LEU A 566 -69.49 -61.84 23.27
N GLY A 567 -69.75 -61.40 22.03
CA GLY A 567 -70.95 -60.69 21.60
C GLY A 567 -72.11 -61.63 21.31
#